data_AF-A0A3Q1HH96-F1
#
_entry.id   AF-A0A3Q1HH96-F1
#
_cell.length_a   1.000
_cell.length_b   1.000
_cell.length_c   1.000
_cell.angle_alpha   90.00
_cell.angle_beta   90.00
_cell.angle_gamma   90.00
#
_symmetry.space_group_name_H-M   'P 1'
#
loop_
_entity.id
_entity.type
_entity.pdbx_description
1 polymer ?
#
loop_
_entity_poly.entity_id
_entity_poly.type
_entity_poly.pdbx_seq_one_letter_code
_entity_poly.pdbx_strand_id
1 'polypeptide(L)' 'MDKSVTSATYIRNISYRVRRQLSDFLDPQDNWKDVAVSIQKPSGEPRYSQHHYLIYVYICCST' A
#
# COMPACT_ATOMS: atom_id res chain seq x y z
N MET A 1 9.70 -12.81 17.32
CA MET A 1 10.01 -13.68 16.16
C MET A 1 9.32 -13.09 14.95
N ASP A 2 10.06 -12.39 14.09
CA ASP A 2 9.54 -12.04 12.77
C ASP A 2 9.48 -13.34 11.96
N LYS A 3 8.27 -13.75 11.56
CA LYS A 3 8.11 -14.82 10.58
C LYS A 3 8.77 -14.34 9.29
N SER A 4 9.59 -15.19 8.67
CA SER A 4 10.21 -14.86 7.38
C SER A 4 9.11 -14.52 6.37
N VAL A 5 9.21 -13.34 5.77
CA VAL A 5 8.28 -12.88 4.74
C VAL A 5 8.66 -13.56 3.44
N THR A 6 7.72 -14.31 2.86
CA THR A 6 7.88 -14.98 1.57
C THR A 6 6.93 -14.37 0.54
N SER A 7 7.15 -14.66 -0.75
CA SER A 7 6.25 -14.21 -1.84
C SER A 7 4.82 -14.72 -1.71
N ALA A 8 4.60 -15.84 -0.99
CA ALA A 8 3.27 -16.39 -0.71
C ALA A 8 2.61 -15.75 0.52
N THR A 9 3.31 -14.88 1.26
CA THR A 9 2.78 -14.25 2.46
C THR A 9 1.80 -13.14 2.08
N TYR A 10 0.54 -13.27 2.52
CA TYR A 10 -0.43 -12.20 2.34
C TYR A 10 0.01 -10.90 3.02
N ILE A 11 -0.17 -9.75 2.35
CA ILE A 11 0.15 -8.42 2.88
C ILE A 11 -0.57 -8.12 4.21
N ARG A 12 -1.79 -8.64 4.41
CA ARG A 12 -2.49 -8.48 5.71
C ARG A 12 -1.83 -9.21 6.88
N ASN A 13 -0.93 -10.16 6.60
CA ASN A 13 -0.26 -11.00 7.59
C ASN A 13 1.19 -10.57 7.88
N ILE A 14 1.72 -9.54 7.20
CA ILE A 14 3.07 -9.03 7.51
C ILE A 14 3.08 -8.23 8.83
N SER A 15 4.20 -8.30 9.55
CA SER A 15 4.33 -7.65 10.87
C SER A 15 4.20 -6.13 10.75
N TYR A 16 3.76 -5.48 11.84
CA TYR A 16 3.61 -4.02 11.87
C TYR A 16 4.92 -3.30 11.54
N ARG A 17 6.05 -3.83 12.03
CA ARG A 17 7.38 -3.27 11.77
C ARG A 17 7.71 -3.21 10.28
N VAL A 18 7.47 -4.31 9.56
CA VAL A 18 7.70 -4.38 8.11
C VAL A 18 6.76 -3.42 7.37
N ARG A 19 5.49 -3.32 7.79
CA ARG A 19 4.54 -2.34 7.21
C ARG A 19 5.00 -0.90 7.38
N ARG A 20 5.53 -0.54 8.55
CA ARG A 20 6.07 0.81 8.81
C ARG A 20 7.28 1.08 7.92
N GLN A 21 8.22 0.14 7.82
CA GLN A 21 9.37 0.28 6.93
C GLN A 21 8.95 0.43 5.46
N LEU A 22 7.92 -0.29 5.02
CA LEU A 22 7.36 -0.14 3.67
C LEU A 22 6.74 1.25 3.48
N SER A 23 6.03 1.78 4.49
CA SER A 23 5.48 3.15 4.47
C SER A 23 6.59 4.18 4.29
N ASP A 24 7.69 4.06 5.04
CA ASP A 24 8.83 4.97 4.96
C ASP A 24 9.43 5.06 3.54
N PHE A 25 9.29 4.00 2.72
CA PHE A 25 9.70 3.99 1.31
C PHE A 25 8.63 4.51 0.33
N LEU A 26 7.35 4.34 0.65
CA LEU A 26 6.23 4.65 -0.26
C LEU A 26 5.63 6.04 -0.04
N ASP A 27 5.73 6.60 1.17
CA ASP A 27 5.17 7.91 1.50
C ASP A 27 5.88 9.07 0.78
N PRO A 28 7.22 9.07 0.59
CA PRO A 28 7.89 10.14 -0.12
C PRO A 28 7.45 10.26 -1.59
N GLN A 29 7.32 11.50 -2.06
CA GLN A 29 7.09 11.84 -3.48
C GLN A 29 5.86 11.18 -4.11
N ASP A 30 4.85 10.83 -3.30
CA ASP A 30 3.66 10.13 -3.77
C ASP A 30 3.94 8.75 -4.41
N ASN A 31 5.06 8.08 -4.08
CA ASN A 31 5.41 6.77 -4.63
C ASN A 31 4.32 5.71 -4.41
N TRP A 32 3.56 5.83 -3.31
CA TRP A 32 2.40 5.00 -3.03
C TRP A 32 1.32 5.06 -4.12
N LYS A 33 1.17 6.19 -4.84
CA LYS A 33 0.21 6.35 -5.94
C LYS A 33 0.59 5.48 -7.13
N ASP A 34 1.87 5.43 -7.50
CA ASP A 34 2.36 4.61 -8.60
C ASP A 34 2.11 3.12 -8.34
N VAL A 35 2.40 2.67 -7.12
CA VAL A 35 2.07 1.30 -6.69
C VAL A 35 0.56 1.07 -6.75
N ALA A 36 -0.25 1.99 -6.24
CA ALA A 36 -1.71 1.82 -6.22
C ALA A 36 -2.32 1.76 -7.64
N VAL A 37 -1.81 2.56 -8.59
CA VAL A 37 -2.22 2.53 -10.00
C VAL A 37 -1.85 1.22 -10.68
N SER A 38 -0.74 0.58 -10.29
CA SER A 38 -0.35 -0.73 -10.82
C SER A 38 -1.23 -1.89 -10.36
N ILE A 39 -2.01 -1.73 -9.29
CA ILE A 39 -2.87 -2.78 -8.75
C ILE A 39 -4.16 -2.86 -9.58
N GLN A 40 -4.28 -3.96 -10.33
CA GLN A 40 -5.44 -4.22 -11.17
C GLN A 40 -6.32 -5.34 -10.60
N LYS A 41 -7.60 -5.30 -10.94
CA LYS A 41 -8.50 -6.44 -10.76
C LYS A 41 -8.12 -7.54 -11.78
N PRO A 42 -8.57 -8.79 -11.57
CA PRO A 42 -8.42 -9.84 -12.58
C PRO A 42 -9.04 -9.49 -13.94
N SER A 43 -9.99 -8.54 -13.98
CA SER A 43 -10.58 -8.01 -15.22
C SER A 43 -9.68 -7.04 -15.99
N GLY A 44 -8.54 -6.63 -15.43
CA GLY A 44 -7.63 -5.62 -16.02
C GLY A 44 -7.99 -4.17 -15.66
N GLU A 45 -9.12 -3.92 -15.01
CA GLU A 45 -9.47 -2.58 -14.53
C GLU A 45 -8.63 -2.18 -13.31
N PRO A 46 -8.30 -0.88 -13.14
CA PRO A 46 -7.70 -0.37 -11.92
C PRO A 46 -8.52 -0.76 -10.69
N ARG A 47 -7.85 -1.25 -9.64
CA ARG A 47 -8.53 -1.60 -8.39
C ARG A 47 -8.93 -0.37 -7.58
N TYR A 48 -8.14 0.70 -7.67
CA TYR A 48 -8.36 1.94 -6.95
C TYR A 48 -8.70 3.09 -7.91
N SER A 49 -9.71 3.88 -7.55
CA SER A 49 -10.11 5.08 -8.28
C SER A 49 -9.57 6.33 -7.57
N GLN A 50 -9.70 7.49 -8.22
CA GLN A 50 -9.32 8.79 -7.63
C GLN A 50 -9.94 9.02 -6.25
N HIS A 51 -11.18 8.57 -6.04
CA HIS A 51 -11.86 8.70 -4.76
C HIS A 51 -11.12 7.98 -3.62
N HIS A 52 -10.53 6.81 -3.90
CA HIS A 52 -9.72 6.09 -2.91
C HIS A 52 -8.42 6.82 -2.57
N TYR A 53 -7.79 7.46 -3.55
CA TYR A 53 -6.58 8.26 -3.32
C TYR A 53 -6.86 9.48 -2.44
N LEU A 54 -7.99 10.17 -2.66
CA LEU A 54 -8.39 11.30 -1.85
C LEU A 54 -8.65 10.92 -0.39
N ILE A 55 -9.29 9.76 -0.15
CA ILE A 55 -9.51 9.23 1.20
C ILE A 55 -8.18 8.94 1.90
N TYR A 56 -7.22 8.33 1.19
CA TYR A 56 -5.91 8.02 1.75
C TYR A 56 -5.14 9.29 2.16
N VAL A 57 -5.08 10.29 1.27
CA VAL A 57 -4.43 11.58 1.56
C VAL A 57 -5.09 12.28 2.73
N TYR A 58 -6.42 12.26 2.82
CA TYR A 58 -7.14 12.89 3.92
C TYR A 58 -6.79 12.25 5.28
N ILE A 59 -6.65 10.93 5.32
CA ILE A 59 -6.27 10.20 6.54
C ILE A 59 -4.80 10.46 6.90
N CYS A 60 -3.88 10.47 5.92
CA CYS A 60 -2.45 10.69 6.16
C CYS A 60 -2.06 12.15 6.44
N CYS A 61 -2.76 13.15 5.89
CA CYS A 61 -2.49 14.57 6.15
C CYS A 61 -3.22 15.13 7.39
N SER A 62 -4.16 14.37 7.97
CA SER A 62 -4.89 14.77 9.20
C SER A 62 -4.28 14.17 10.48
N THR A 63 -3.15 13.49 10.39
CA THR A 63 -2.39 12.87 11.50
C THR A 63 -0.94 13.29 11.45
#